data_AF-A0A2V2UXU7-F1
#
_entry.id   AF-A0A2V2UXU7-F1
#
_cell.length_a   1.000
_cell.length_b   1.000
_cell.length_c   1.000
_cell.angle_alpha   90.00
_cell.angle_beta   90.00
_cell.angle_gamma   90.00
#
_symmetry.space_group_name_H-M   'P 1'
#
loop_
_entity.id
_entity.type
_entity.pdbx_description
1 polymer ?
#
loop_
_entity_poly.entity_id
_entity_poly.type
_entity_poly.pdbx_seq_one_letter_code
_entity_poly.pdbx_strand_id
1 'polypeptide(L)'
;MLYLSSHIKFVVHFDLFFFWSGAPTWRRSHVWFGADPTRADYIHCVGERLVVDPTTRRLGGNNNGTDVIPLMVVPLMLDLMDFRRMMCNISVPIRLLVLVQNGREAMLSLCLQELERVYGWSGRLVVSRHPENIGYSAAVNIGSRLALSLPREEVPFVF
;
A
#
# COMPACT_ATOMS: atom_id res chain seq x y z
N MET A 1 5.73 -0.90 16.82
CA MET A 1 4.28 -0.95 17.08
C MET A 1 3.73 0.45 16.86
N LEU A 2 3.28 0.75 15.64
CA LEU A 2 2.67 2.06 15.35
C LEU A 2 1.20 1.97 15.77
N TYR A 3 0.85 2.67 16.85
CA TYR A 3 -0.54 2.93 17.22
C TYR A 3 -1.10 3.95 16.22
N LEU A 4 -1.69 3.47 15.13
CA LEU A 4 -2.53 4.29 14.26
C LEU A 4 -3.84 4.54 15.01
N SER A 5 -3.98 5.75 15.56
CA SER A 5 -5.18 6.23 16.23
C SER A 5 -6.39 6.08 15.30
N SER A 6 -7.39 5.33 15.75
CA SER A 6 -8.64 4.92 15.08
C SER A 6 -9.60 6.08 14.75
N HIS A 7 -9.18 7.34 14.91
CA HIS A 7 -10.03 8.51 14.73
C HIS A 7 -9.71 9.36 13.50
N ILE A 8 -8.76 8.92 12.65
CA ILE A 8 -8.29 9.71 11.52
C ILE A 8 -8.46 8.92 10.22
N LYS A 9 -9.50 9.28 9.45
CA LYS A 9 -9.86 8.68 8.16
C LYS A 9 -9.05 9.32 7.02
N PHE A 10 -7.75 9.01 6.94
CA PHE A 10 -6.92 9.51 5.85
C PHE A 10 -6.88 8.54 4.67
N VAL A 11 -6.79 9.10 3.45
CA VAL A 11 -5.99 8.49 2.38
C VAL A 11 -4.58 8.42 2.96
N VAL A 12 -4.18 7.24 3.46
CA VAL A 12 -2.86 7.08 4.05
C VAL A 12 -1.87 7.09 2.90
N HIS A 13 -1.16 8.20 2.82
CA HIS A 13 -0.12 8.44 1.87
C HIS A 13 1.22 8.18 2.56
N PHE A 14 1.93 7.16 2.11
CA PHE A 14 3.27 6.85 2.63
C PHE A 14 4.32 7.50 1.73
N ASP A 15 4.91 8.59 2.22
CA ASP A 15 6.12 9.17 1.67
C ASP A 15 7.32 8.27 2.04
N LEU A 16 7.76 7.43 1.10
CA LEU A 16 9.02 6.69 1.19
C LEU A 16 10.21 7.53 0.67
N PHE A 17 10.19 8.85 0.92
CA PHE A 17 11.29 9.74 0.57
C PHE A 17 12.40 9.69 1.62
N PHE A 18 13.46 8.94 1.34
CA PHE A 18 14.78 9.18 1.92
C PHE A 18 15.32 10.53 1.42
N PHE A 19 15.06 11.61 2.17
CA PHE A 19 15.68 12.91 1.90
C PHE A 19 17.07 12.96 2.55
N TRP A 20 18.10 12.91 1.73
CA TRP A 20 19.48 13.19 2.12
C TRP A 20 19.66 14.71 2.19
N SER A 21 19.49 15.32 3.38
CA SER A 21 20.21 16.54 3.83
C SER A 21 19.64 17.11 5.15
N GLY A 22 20.49 17.22 6.18
CA GLY A 22 20.35 18.14 7.31
C GLY A 22 19.45 17.70 8.48
N ALA A 23 20.06 17.22 9.56
CA ALA A 23 19.38 16.93 10.82
C ALA A 23 18.77 18.20 11.47
N PRO A 24 17.67 18.05 12.24
CA PRO A 24 17.83 18.23 13.67
C PRO A 24 17.14 17.12 14.49
N THR A 25 17.94 16.48 15.35
CA THR A 25 17.57 15.86 16.63
C THR A 25 16.16 15.26 16.76
N TRP A 26 15.86 14.19 16.02
CA TRP A 26 14.83 13.23 16.42
C TRP A 26 15.50 11.93 16.82
N ARG A 27 15.14 11.43 18.01
CA ARG A 27 15.71 10.23 18.62
C ARG A 27 15.81 9.11 17.60
N ARG A 28 17.01 8.53 17.48
CA ARG A 28 17.26 7.22 16.87
C ARG A 28 16.24 6.22 17.41
N SER A 29 15.23 5.91 16.62
CA SER A 29 14.40 4.74 16.82
C SER A 29 14.55 3.86 15.59
N HIS A 30 15.46 2.90 15.76
CA HIS A 30 15.62 1.68 14.97
C HIS A 30 15.82 1.86 13.47
N VAL A 31 17.09 1.84 13.08
CA VAL A 31 17.50 1.38 11.75
C VAL A 31 16.86 -0.01 11.54
N TRP A 32 16.08 -0.12 10.47
CA TRP A 32 15.32 -1.31 10.07
C TRP A 32 16.26 -2.43 9.59
N PHE A 33 16.97 -3.11 10.50
CA PHE A 33 17.81 -4.28 10.20
C PHE A 33 17.05 -5.60 10.43
N GLY A 34 15.82 -5.69 9.94
CA GLY A 34 15.15 -6.99 9.78
C GLY A 34 15.62 -7.66 8.49
N ALA A 35 15.64 -8.99 8.44
CA ALA A 35 15.83 -9.70 7.19
C ALA A 35 14.72 -9.29 6.20
N ASP A 36 15.09 -9.04 4.94
CA ASP A 36 14.12 -8.67 3.92
C ASP A 36 13.11 -9.80 3.71
N PRO A 37 11.79 -9.50 3.71
CA PRO A 37 10.77 -10.51 3.46
C PRO A 37 11.05 -11.21 2.14
N THR A 38 10.99 -12.55 2.14
CA THR A 38 11.12 -13.31 0.90
C THR A 38 9.94 -13.03 -0.02
N ARG A 39 10.04 -13.50 -1.26
CA ARG A 39 8.95 -13.39 -2.24
C ARG A 39 7.64 -13.98 -1.71
N ALA A 40 7.70 -15.15 -1.08
CA ALA A 40 6.52 -15.81 -0.55
C ALA A 40 5.92 -15.03 0.64
N ASP A 41 6.79 -14.53 1.52
CA ASP A 41 6.38 -13.81 2.72
C ASP A 41 5.62 -12.53 2.35
N TYR A 42 6.14 -11.71 1.45
CA TYR A 42 5.47 -10.44 1.11
C TYR A 42 4.11 -10.68 0.43
N ILE A 43 3.99 -11.71 -0.43
CA ILE A 43 2.71 -12.04 -1.07
C ILE A 43 1.70 -12.40 0.01
N HIS A 44 2.09 -13.27 0.95
CA HIS A 44 1.24 -13.63 2.08
C HIS A 44 0.84 -12.41 2.92
N CYS A 45 1.80 -11.55 3.28
CA CYS A 45 1.52 -10.31 4.01
C CYS A 45 0.49 -9.43 3.29
N VAL A 46 0.62 -9.25 1.96
CA VAL A 46 -0.36 -8.48 1.17
C VAL A 46 -1.74 -9.14 1.23
N GLY A 47 -1.83 -10.47 1.08
CA GLY A 47 -3.09 -11.20 1.20
C GLY A 47 -3.77 -11.03 2.55
N GLU A 48 -3.00 -11.11 3.64
CA GLU A 48 -3.51 -10.86 5.00
C GLU A 48 -4.03 -9.43 5.17
N ARG A 49 -3.30 -8.43 4.63
CA ARG A 49 -3.74 -7.03 4.70
C ARG A 49 -4.98 -6.79 3.88
N LEU A 50 -5.10 -7.41 2.71
CA LEU A 50 -6.32 -7.34 1.89
C LEU A 50 -7.45 -8.21 2.44
N VAL A 51 -7.17 -9.04 3.43
CA VAL A 51 -8.09 -10.07 3.96
C VAL A 51 -8.60 -10.96 2.82
N VAL A 52 -7.69 -11.37 1.92
CA VAL A 52 -7.98 -12.22 0.76
C VAL A 52 -7.17 -13.50 0.87
N ASP A 53 -7.85 -14.64 0.76
CA ASP A 53 -7.21 -15.93 0.63
C ASP A 53 -7.03 -16.27 -0.86
N PRO A 54 -5.79 -16.30 -1.38
CA PRO A 54 -5.54 -16.59 -2.79
C PRO A 54 -5.75 -18.06 -3.16
N THR A 55 -5.68 -18.98 -2.18
CA THR A 55 -5.81 -20.42 -2.41
C THR A 55 -7.27 -20.85 -2.50
N THR A 56 -8.10 -20.37 -1.58
CA THR A 56 -9.54 -20.68 -1.56
C THR A 56 -10.37 -19.71 -2.42
N ARG A 57 -9.75 -18.65 -2.95
CA ARG A 57 -10.40 -17.53 -3.64
C ARG A 57 -11.57 -16.95 -2.85
N ARG A 58 -11.38 -16.80 -1.54
CA ARG A 58 -12.37 -16.21 -0.65
C ARG A 58 -11.94 -14.81 -0.24
N LEU A 59 -12.91 -13.91 -0.25
CA LEU A 59 -12.82 -12.63 0.43
C LEU A 59 -13.14 -12.89 1.90
N GLY A 60 -12.18 -12.67 2.79
CA GLY A 60 -12.42 -12.79 4.23
C GLY A 60 -13.11 -11.56 4.78
N GLY A 61 -13.85 -11.76 5.89
CA GLY A 61 -14.34 -10.76 6.84
C GLY A 61 -15.33 -9.70 6.32
N ASN A 62 -16.08 -9.11 7.26
CA ASN A 62 -16.87 -7.90 6.99
C ASN A 62 -15.93 -6.69 6.99
N ASN A 63 -15.44 -6.31 5.80
CA ASN A 63 -14.49 -5.20 5.63
C ASN A 63 -15.09 -3.82 5.92
N ASN A 64 -16.37 -3.75 6.29
CA ASN A 64 -17.14 -2.53 6.53
C ASN A 64 -16.94 -1.91 7.93
N GLY A 65 -16.09 -2.52 8.77
CA GLY A 65 -15.74 -1.99 10.09
C GLY A 65 -14.96 -0.67 10.04
N THR A 66 -14.91 0.02 11.17
CA THR A 66 -14.15 1.28 11.36
C THR A 66 -12.65 1.08 11.50
N ASP A 67 -12.20 -0.17 11.72
CA ASP A 67 -10.80 -0.53 11.99
C ASP A 67 -10.07 -1.00 10.72
N VAL A 68 -10.51 -0.53 9.56
CA VAL A 68 -9.97 -0.89 8.24
C VAL A 68 -9.55 0.39 7.53
N ILE A 69 -8.38 0.39 6.90
CA ILE A 69 -7.98 1.47 5.99
C ILE A 69 -8.84 1.36 4.74
N PRO A 70 -9.73 2.34 4.44
CA PRO A 70 -10.67 2.19 3.33
C PRO A 70 -9.97 2.16 1.98
N LEU A 71 -8.95 3.00 1.81
CA LEU A 71 -8.14 3.05 0.61
C LEU A 71 -6.71 3.48 0.96
N MET A 72 -5.74 2.74 0.46
CA MET A 72 -4.31 3.05 0.61
C MET A 72 -3.70 3.23 -0.78
N VAL A 73 -3.06 4.37 -1.03
CA VAL A 73 -2.35 4.64 -2.28
C VAL A 73 -0.86 4.55 -2.01
N VAL A 74 -0.16 3.72 -2.79
CA VAL A 74 1.28 3.54 -2.69
C VAL A 74 1.92 3.79 -4.05
N PRO A 75 2.45 4.99 -4.29
CA PRO A 75 3.33 5.26 -5.40
C PRO A 75 4.66 4.51 -5.20
N LEU A 76 5.11 3.78 -6.23
CA LEU A 76 6.31 2.95 -6.18
C LEU A 76 7.24 3.27 -7.36
N MET A 77 8.53 3.45 -7.10
CA MET A 77 9.56 3.60 -8.14
C MET A 77 10.80 2.75 -7.86
N LEU A 78 11.52 3.02 -6.77
CA LEU A 78 12.76 2.33 -6.37
C LEU A 78 12.67 1.72 -4.96
N ASP A 79 11.51 1.82 -4.34
CA ASP A 79 11.20 1.57 -2.93
C ASP A 79 10.54 0.20 -2.71
N LEU A 80 10.83 -0.76 -3.60
CA LEU A 80 10.25 -2.11 -3.54
C LEU A 80 10.53 -2.83 -2.22
N MET A 81 11.74 -2.70 -1.67
CA MET A 81 12.09 -3.35 -0.40
C MET A 81 11.34 -2.73 0.78
N ASP A 82 11.25 -1.40 0.80
CA ASP A 82 10.52 -0.69 1.85
C ASP A 82 9.02 -0.98 1.77
N PHE A 83 8.46 -1.08 0.58
CA PHE A 83 7.09 -1.55 0.37
C PHE A 83 6.86 -2.95 0.95
N ARG A 84 7.75 -3.91 0.65
CA ARG A 84 7.63 -5.28 1.19
C ARG A 84 7.65 -5.30 2.71
N ARG A 85 8.62 -4.60 3.32
CA ARG A 85 8.73 -4.49 4.77
C ARG A 85 7.51 -3.81 5.38
N MET A 86 7.03 -2.73 4.76
CA MET A 86 5.85 -2.01 5.20
C MET A 86 4.64 -2.94 5.23
N MET A 87 4.35 -3.65 4.14
CA MET A 87 3.19 -4.55 4.04
C MET A 87 3.19 -5.66 5.08
N CYS A 88 4.36 -6.18 5.44
CA CYS A 88 4.50 -7.17 6.51
C CYS A 88 4.46 -6.58 7.93
N ASN A 89 4.71 -5.27 8.08
CA ASN A 89 4.78 -4.63 9.40
C ASN A 89 3.49 -3.90 9.80
N ILE A 90 2.66 -3.52 8.83
CA ILE A 90 1.32 -3.01 9.13
C ILE A 90 0.41 -4.16 9.57
N SER A 91 -0.37 -3.95 10.63
CA SER A 91 -1.32 -4.94 11.15
C SER A 91 -2.77 -4.62 10.79
N VAL A 92 -3.02 -3.41 10.29
CA VAL A 92 -4.36 -2.92 9.97
C VAL A 92 -4.76 -3.44 8.58
N PRO A 93 -5.96 -4.02 8.43
CA PRO A 93 -6.46 -4.44 7.13
C PRO A 93 -6.72 -3.24 6.21
N ILE A 94 -6.59 -3.47 4.91
CA ILE A 94 -6.79 -2.49 3.84
C ILE A 94 -7.93 -3.02 2.97
N ARG A 95 -8.96 -2.20 2.77
CA ARG A 95 -10.09 -2.57 1.91
C ARG A 95 -9.72 -2.46 0.43
N LEU A 96 -9.06 -1.38 0.04
CA LEU A 96 -8.60 -1.17 -1.32
C LEU A 96 -7.14 -0.68 -1.34
N LEU A 97 -6.25 -1.47 -1.91
CA LEU A 97 -4.84 -1.11 -2.12
C LEU A 97 -4.63 -0.67 -3.57
N VAL A 98 -4.13 0.54 -3.76
CA VAL A 98 -3.81 1.11 -5.07
C VAL A 98 -2.30 1.25 -5.18
N LEU A 99 -1.68 0.41 -6.00
CA LEU A 99 -0.25 0.46 -6.28
C LEU A 99 -0.04 1.23 -7.58
N VAL A 100 0.76 2.30 -7.54
CA VAL A 100 1.04 3.12 -8.71
C VAL A 100 2.51 3.02 -9.04
N GLN A 101 2.87 2.24 -10.06
CA GLN A 101 4.22 2.21 -10.57
C GLN A 101 4.51 3.54 -11.27
N ASN A 102 5.49 4.28 -10.75
CA ASN A 102 5.90 5.61 -11.19
C ASN A 102 7.33 5.55 -11.77
N GLY A 103 7.46 5.03 -12.98
CA GLY A 103 8.73 4.84 -13.67
C GLY A 103 8.99 3.38 -14.05
N ARG A 104 9.98 3.19 -14.94
CA ARG A 104 10.38 1.87 -15.43
C ARG A 104 11.47 1.27 -14.56
N GLU A 105 11.07 0.37 -13.66
CA GLU A 105 11.97 -0.50 -12.89
C GLU A 105 11.52 -1.96 -13.07
N ALA A 106 12.43 -2.83 -13.50
CA ALA A 106 12.11 -4.17 -13.97
C ALA A 106 11.65 -5.09 -12.83
N MET A 107 12.32 -5.02 -11.67
CA MET A 107 12.00 -5.87 -10.52
C MET A 107 10.63 -5.51 -9.93
N LEU A 108 10.32 -4.22 -9.82
CA LEU A 108 9.04 -3.68 -9.40
C LEU A 108 7.94 -4.09 -10.38
N SER A 109 8.19 -3.97 -11.68
CA SER A 109 7.22 -4.37 -12.71
C SER A 109 6.82 -5.85 -12.57
N LEU A 110 7.80 -6.73 -12.38
CA LEU A 110 7.57 -8.16 -12.16
C LEU A 110 6.83 -8.43 -10.86
N CYS A 111 7.21 -7.76 -9.77
CA CYS A 111 6.57 -7.88 -8.47
C CYS A 111 5.09 -7.47 -8.52
N LEU A 112 4.79 -6.35 -9.19
CA LEU A 112 3.42 -5.85 -9.35
C LEU A 112 2.59 -6.73 -10.27
N GLN A 113 3.17 -7.25 -11.36
CA GLN A 113 2.54 -8.24 -12.22
C GLN A 113 2.14 -9.51 -11.45
N GLU A 114 3.00 -9.97 -10.54
CA GLU A 114 2.67 -11.11 -9.71
C GLU A 114 1.55 -10.80 -8.71
N LEU A 115 1.59 -9.66 -8.03
CA LEU A 115 0.53 -9.27 -7.10
C LEU A 115 -0.83 -9.16 -7.81
N GLU A 116 -0.86 -8.55 -8.99
CA GLU A 116 -2.07 -8.46 -9.80
C GLU A 116 -2.56 -9.85 -10.24
N ARG A 117 -1.66 -10.78 -10.59
CA ARG A 117 -2.02 -12.17 -10.91
C ARG A 117 -2.65 -12.90 -9.72
N VAL A 118 -2.14 -12.67 -8.51
CA VAL A 118 -2.59 -13.39 -7.30
C VAL A 118 -3.86 -12.77 -6.71
N TYR A 119 -3.96 -11.44 -6.68
CA TYR A 119 -5.01 -10.71 -5.96
C TYR A 119 -5.88 -9.80 -6.83
N GLY A 120 -5.55 -9.57 -8.11
CA GLY A 120 -6.29 -8.64 -8.98
C GLY A 120 -7.76 -9.04 -9.22
N TRP A 121 -8.09 -10.32 -9.09
CA TRP A 121 -9.47 -10.81 -9.17
C TRP A 121 -10.34 -10.41 -7.96
N SER A 122 -9.73 -10.00 -6.84
CA SER A 122 -10.44 -9.76 -5.58
C SER A 122 -11.21 -8.44 -5.53
N GLY A 123 -10.93 -7.51 -6.45
CA GLY A 123 -11.42 -6.13 -6.38
C GLY A 123 -10.81 -5.29 -5.25
N ARG A 124 -9.89 -5.85 -4.45
CA ARG A 124 -9.22 -5.17 -3.33
C ARG A 124 -7.80 -4.68 -3.68
N LEU A 125 -7.31 -4.99 -4.88
CA LEU A 125 -6.02 -4.55 -5.41
C LEU A 125 -6.21 -3.90 -6.78
N VAL A 126 -5.66 -2.69 -6.95
CA VAL A 126 -5.55 -1.99 -8.23
C VAL A 126 -4.07 -1.69 -8.47
N VAL A 127 -3.58 -2.02 -9.67
CA VAL A 127 -2.21 -1.71 -10.09
C VAL A 127 -2.27 -0.76 -11.29
N SER A 128 -1.77 0.47 -11.12
CA SER A 128 -1.61 1.44 -12.22
C SER A 128 -0.16 1.50 -12.63
N ARG A 129 0.13 1.36 -13.93
CA ARG A 129 1.51 1.31 -14.45
C ARG A 129 1.82 2.53 -15.31
N HIS A 130 2.81 3.31 -14.87
CA HIS A 130 3.38 4.43 -15.62
C HIS A 130 4.86 4.16 -15.87
N PRO A 131 5.26 3.82 -17.10
CA PRO A 131 6.68 3.62 -17.43
C PRO A 131 7.47 4.93 -17.36
N GLU A 132 6.81 6.06 -17.58
CA GLU A 132 7.33 7.41 -17.30
C GLU A 132 7.22 7.76 -15.82
N ASN A 133 8.17 8.56 -15.31
CA ASN A 133 8.06 9.15 -13.98
C ASN A 133 7.12 10.36 -14.07
N ILE A 134 5.87 10.19 -13.64
CA ILE A 134 4.83 11.23 -13.62
C ILE A 134 4.95 12.17 -12.41
N GLY A 135 5.92 11.93 -11.53
CA GLY A 135 6.05 12.62 -10.27
C GLY A 135 5.10 12.08 -9.21
N TYR A 136 5.52 12.21 -7.97
CA TYR A 136 4.85 11.56 -6.86
C TYR A 136 3.43 12.10 -6.61
N SER A 137 3.23 13.43 -6.67
CA SER A 137 1.88 14.03 -6.56
C SER A 137 0.92 13.56 -7.65
N ALA A 138 1.39 13.33 -8.88
CA ALA A 138 0.54 12.80 -9.93
C ALA A 138 0.15 11.34 -9.65
N ALA A 139 1.09 10.52 -9.18
CA ALA A 139 0.82 9.14 -8.79
C ALA A 139 -0.21 9.05 -7.65
N VAL A 140 -0.14 9.96 -6.69
CA VAL A 140 -1.11 10.04 -5.58
C VAL A 140 -2.48 10.52 -6.05
N ASN A 141 -2.51 11.46 -6.99
CA ASN A 141 -3.74 11.95 -7.58
C ASN A 141 -4.49 10.87 -8.38
N ILE A 142 -3.81 9.84 -8.89
CA ILE A 142 -4.48 8.68 -9.51
C ILE A 142 -5.34 7.97 -8.46
N GLY A 143 -4.77 7.65 -7.30
CA GLY A 143 -5.51 6.99 -6.22
C GLY A 143 -6.57 7.90 -5.60
N SER A 144 -6.32 9.21 -5.51
CA SER A 144 -7.29 10.19 -5.03
C SER A 144 -8.49 10.32 -5.98
N ARG A 145 -8.25 10.31 -7.31
CA ARG A 145 -9.31 10.30 -8.31
C ARG A 145 -10.17 9.04 -8.19
N LEU A 146 -9.55 7.88 -7.96
CA LEU A 146 -10.28 6.65 -7.70
C LEU A 146 -11.12 6.76 -6.42
N ALA A 147 -10.54 7.25 -5.33
CA ALA A 147 -11.25 7.46 -4.06
C ALA A 147 -12.51 8.32 -4.24
N LEU A 148 -12.40 9.43 -4.99
CA LEU A 148 -13.52 10.34 -5.27
C LEU A 148 -14.59 9.75 -6.20
N SER A 149 -14.25 8.71 -6.96
CA SER A 149 -15.21 8.00 -7.83
C SER A 149 -16.00 6.91 -7.10
N LEU A 150 -15.59 6.53 -5.89
CA LEU A 150 -16.21 5.48 -5.10
C LEU A 150 -17.25 6.04 -4.12
N PRO A 151 -18.26 5.23 -3.73
CA PRO A 151 -19.23 5.62 -2.70
C PRO A 151 -18.56 5.96 -1.37
N ARG A 152 -19.16 6.89 -0.61
CA ARG A 152 -18.65 7.31 0.70
C ARG A 152 -18.61 6.16 1.71
N GLU A 153 -19.52 5.22 1.58
CA GLU A 153 -19.60 4.01 2.41
C GLU A 153 -18.37 3.10 2.19
N GLU A 154 -17.85 3.10 0.96
CA GLU A 154 -16.67 2.32 0.57
C GLU A 154 -15.37 3.04 0.94
N VAL A 155 -15.31 4.34 0.67
CA VAL A 155 -14.15 5.20 0.97
C VAL A 155 -14.63 6.47 1.69
N PRO A 156 -14.77 6.44 3.04
CA PRO A 156 -15.25 7.59 3.79
C PRO A 156 -14.21 8.71 3.80
N PHE A 157 -14.43 9.73 2.98
CA PHE A 157 -13.77 11.02 3.11
C PHE A 157 -14.56 11.94 4.06
N VAL A 158 -13.83 12.78 4.78
CA VAL A 158 -14.38 13.88 5.59
C VAL A 158 -14.20 15.15 4.77
N PHE A 159 -15.29 15.89 4.55
CA PHE A 159 -15.25 17.26 4.03
C PHE A 159 -15.11 18.24 5.18
#